data_AF-A0A9E2DSI1-F1
#
_entry.id   AF-A0A9E2DSI1-F1
#
_cell.length_a   1.000
_cell.length_b   1.000
_cell.length_c   1.000
_cell.angle_alpha   90.00
_cell.angle_beta   90.00
_cell.angle_gamma   90.00
#
_symmetry.space_group_name_H-M   'P 1'
#
loop_
_entity.id
_entity.type
_entity.pdbx_description
1 polymer ?
#
loop_
_entity_poly.entity_id
_entity_poly.type
_entity_poly.pdbx_seq_one_letter_code
_entity_poly.pdbx_strand_id
1 'polypeptide(L)'
;MERSKKRHFSFLLVCESAALVGGVICVLPMFGVDTWVGELAASWRPHIAAGVLVFAVAALVERRRLIAGLLVAVAVTLGADVIWSGLVSAQAEAGTQETAAGEVTRVMFSNVLIHNRSLADLIVWIDEKQPDVVVLTEITPTHVLEITEAMADYPYQVLEPRPHAFGMVIYSRLPIAGHPFATLTRDSLSDGGPVTLVADIETPLGLLQVAGMHRFPPAAKRSWELRAEQLDAAVDIWARSMAPWSSSATSTSKPHG
;
A
#
# COMPACT_ATOMS: atom_id res chain seq x y z
N MET A 1 -47.97 27.87 2.73
CA MET A 1 -47.67 26.43 2.87
C MET A 1 -47.03 25.84 1.59
N GLU A 2 -47.58 26.09 0.41
CA GLU A 2 -47.10 25.51 -0.87
C GLU A 2 -45.66 25.94 -1.27
N ARG A 3 -45.32 27.22 -1.04
CA ARG A 3 -43.97 27.77 -1.30
C ARG A 3 -42.88 27.10 -0.45
N SER A 4 -43.23 26.63 0.75
CA SER A 4 -42.32 25.90 1.65
C SER A 4 -42.06 24.47 1.17
N LYS A 5 -43.10 23.78 0.70
CA LYS A 5 -42.98 22.42 0.12
C LYS A 5 -42.13 22.43 -1.15
N LYS A 6 -42.33 23.42 -2.03
CA LYS A 6 -41.52 23.61 -3.25
C LYS A 6 -40.03 23.86 -2.92
N ARG A 7 -39.71 24.70 -1.93
CA ARG A 7 -38.33 24.97 -1.50
C ARG A 7 -37.65 23.73 -0.90
N HIS A 8 -38.37 22.97 -0.08
CA HIS A 8 -37.84 21.73 0.53
C HIS A 8 -37.54 20.67 -0.54
N PHE A 9 -38.47 20.46 -1.48
CA PHE A 9 -38.29 19.55 -2.61
C PHE A 9 -37.08 19.91 -3.48
N SER A 10 -36.90 21.20 -3.80
CA SER A 10 -35.75 21.69 -4.56
C SER A 10 -34.44 21.51 -3.80
N PHE A 11 -34.43 21.73 -2.49
CA PHE A 11 -33.23 21.53 -1.66
C PHE A 11 -32.82 20.05 -1.61
N LEU A 12 -33.76 19.14 -1.34
CA LEU A 12 -33.46 17.70 -1.29
C LEU A 12 -32.99 17.14 -2.63
N LEU A 13 -33.57 17.59 -3.75
CA LEU A 13 -33.08 17.22 -5.07
C LEU A 13 -31.62 17.65 -5.31
N VAL A 14 -31.25 18.84 -4.84
CA VAL A 14 -29.86 19.33 -4.93
C VAL A 14 -28.94 18.45 -4.09
N CYS A 15 -29.34 18.09 -2.86
CA CYS A 15 -28.57 17.20 -2.00
C CYS A 15 -28.39 15.80 -2.59
N GLU A 16 -29.47 15.20 -3.13
CA GLU A 16 -29.41 13.89 -3.81
C GLU A 16 -28.50 13.93 -5.04
N SER A 17 -28.59 14.99 -5.83
CA SER A 17 -27.75 15.16 -7.02
C SER A 17 -26.28 15.33 -6.63
N ALA A 18 -26.00 16.09 -5.57
CA ALA A 18 -24.66 16.23 -5.02
C ALA A 18 -24.11 14.91 -4.47
N ALA A 19 -24.95 14.13 -3.77
CA ALA A 19 -24.59 12.80 -3.27
C ALA A 19 -24.29 11.83 -4.42
N LEU A 20 -25.07 11.87 -5.49
CA LEU A 20 -24.85 11.04 -6.67
C LEU A 20 -23.53 11.41 -7.36
N VAL A 21 -23.31 12.68 -7.67
CA VAL A 21 -22.08 13.17 -8.33
C VAL A 21 -20.86 12.89 -7.47
N GLY A 22 -20.91 13.23 -6.18
CA GLY A 22 -19.83 12.97 -5.23
C GLY A 22 -19.52 11.49 -5.09
N GLY A 23 -20.55 10.65 -4.98
CA GLY A 23 -20.41 9.21 -4.92
C GLY A 23 -19.79 8.62 -6.20
N VAL A 24 -20.20 9.08 -7.38
CA VAL A 24 -19.58 8.68 -8.66
C VAL A 24 -18.10 9.06 -8.72
N ILE A 25 -17.73 10.26 -8.30
CA ILE A 25 -16.31 10.69 -8.22
C ILE A 25 -15.50 9.74 -7.33
N CYS A 26 -16.08 9.26 -6.23
CA CYS A 26 -15.43 8.31 -5.32
C CYS A 26 -15.31 6.89 -5.88
N VAL A 27 -16.16 6.54 -6.85
CA VAL A 27 -16.15 5.25 -7.57
C VAL A 27 -15.13 5.24 -8.71
N LEU A 28 -14.85 6.39 -9.35
CA LEU A 28 -13.94 6.50 -10.49
C LEU A 28 -12.58 5.78 -10.32
N PRO A 29 -11.87 5.89 -9.18
CA PRO A 29 -10.59 5.19 -9.00
C PRO A 29 -10.70 3.66 -9.03
N MET A 30 -11.89 3.09 -8.78
CA MET A 30 -12.12 1.64 -8.87
C MET A 30 -12.11 1.15 -10.32
N PHE A 31 -12.21 2.06 -11.29
CA PHE A 31 -12.16 1.79 -12.73
C PHE A 31 -10.89 2.32 -13.40
N GLY A 32 -9.85 2.60 -12.61
CA GLY A 32 -8.56 3.09 -13.10
C GLY A 32 -8.56 4.57 -13.52
N VAL A 33 -9.57 5.35 -13.11
CA VAL A 33 -9.59 6.80 -13.32
C VAL A 33 -8.98 7.48 -12.09
N ASP A 34 -7.68 7.73 -12.18
CA ASP A 34 -6.88 8.29 -11.09
C ASP A 34 -7.21 9.77 -10.89
N THR A 35 -7.82 10.07 -9.73
CA THR A 35 -8.07 11.44 -9.29
C THR A 35 -7.64 11.59 -7.84
N TRP A 36 -6.97 12.71 -7.54
CA TRP A 36 -6.57 13.01 -6.16
C TRP A 36 -7.75 12.96 -5.18
N VAL A 37 -8.91 13.52 -5.56
CA VAL A 37 -10.11 13.53 -4.72
C VAL A 37 -10.70 12.13 -4.52
N GLY A 38 -10.76 11.32 -5.58
CA GLY A 38 -11.28 9.96 -5.48
C GLY A 38 -10.37 9.07 -4.62
N GLU A 39 -9.05 9.23 -4.71
CA GLU A 39 -8.11 8.48 -3.86
C GLU A 39 -8.15 8.95 -2.40
N LEU A 40 -8.25 10.26 -2.16
CA LEU A 40 -8.45 10.80 -0.81
C LEU A 40 -9.75 10.29 -0.19
N ALA A 41 -10.82 10.18 -0.98
CA ALA A 41 -12.08 9.63 -0.56
C ALA A 41 -12.05 8.11 -0.33
N ALA A 42 -11.05 7.39 -0.87
CA ALA A 42 -10.94 5.94 -0.78
C ALA A 42 -10.93 5.46 0.69
N SER A 43 -10.19 6.16 1.56
CA SER A 43 -10.12 5.87 3.00
C SER A 43 -11.47 6.03 3.72
N TRP A 44 -12.42 6.77 3.13
CA TRP A 44 -13.72 7.10 3.72
C TRP A 44 -14.90 6.46 2.98
N ARG A 45 -14.65 5.59 1.99
CA ARG A 45 -15.68 4.93 1.17
C ARG A 45 -16.84 4.33 1.96
N PRO A 46 -16.62 3.61 3.08
CA PRO A 46 -17.74 3.06 3.87
C PRO A 46 -18.64 4.16 4.46
N HIS A 47 -18.04 5.25 4.94
CA HIS A 47 -18.76 6.40 5.49
C HIS A 47 -19.52 7.15 4.40
N ILE A 48 -18.91 7.32 3.22
CA ILE A 48 -19.55 7.94 2.05
C ILE A 48 -20.70 7.07 1.57
N ALA A 49 -20.53 5.75 1.48
CA ALA A 49 -21.58 4.81 1.11
C ALA A 49 -22.78 4.89 2.08
N ALA A 50 -22.53 4.92 3.40
CA ALA A 50 -23.56 5.12 4.40
C ALA A 50 -24.31 6.45 4.22
N GLY A 51 -23.58 7.55 3.96
CA GLY A 51 -24.18 8.86 3.64
C GLY A 51 -25.03 8.83 2.38
N VAL A 52 -24.55 8.20 1.30
CA VAL A 52 -25.29 8.02 0.04
C VAL A 52 -26.57 7.21 0.26
N LEU A 53 -26.55 6.18 1.11
CA LEU A 53 -27.74 5.40 1.46
C LEU A 53 -28.80 6.22 2.20
N VAL A 54 -28.41 7.17 3.06
CA VAL A 54 -29.36 8.10 3.71
C VAL A 54 -30.12 8.91 2.65
N PHE A 55 -29.43 9.42 1.62
CA PHE A 55 -30.07 10.13 0.51
C PHE A 55 -30.89 9.20 -0.38
N ALA A 56 -30.49 7.94 -0.55
CA ALA A 56 -31.29 6.96 -1.27
C ALA A 56 -32.64 6.68 -0.58
N VAL A 57 -32.64 6.58 0.75
CA VAL A 57 -33.85 6.44 1.56
C VAL A 57 -34.74 7.68 1.45
N ALA A 58 -34.16 8.89 1.52
CA ALA A 58 -34.90 10.13 1.32
C ALA A 58 -35.58 10.18 -0.05
N ALA A 59 -34.85 9.86 -1.13
CA ALA A 59 -35.37 9.78 -2.49
C ALA A 59 -36.52 8.76 -2.60
N LEU A 60 -36.40 7.62 -1.91
CA LEU A 60 -37.44 6.58 -1.90
C LEU A 60 -38.71 7.05 -1.18
N VAL A 61 -38.58 7.75 -0.05
CA VAL A 61 -39.71 8.36 0.68
C VAL A 61 -40.43 9.39 -0.19
N GLU A 62 -39.68 10.16 -0.99
CA GLU A 62 -40.22 11.08 -1.99
C GLU A 62 -40.72 10.41 -3.27
N ARG A 63 -40.68 9.07 -3.34
CA ARG A 63 -41.10 8.24 -4.49
C ARG A 63 -40.26 8.42 -5.75
N ARG A 64 -39.05 8.98 -5.63
CA ARG A 64 -38.06 9.17 -6.71
C ARG A 64 -37.25 7.88 -6.92
N ARG A 65 -37.93 6.81 -7.34
CA ARG A 65 -37.37 5.45 -7.40
C ARG A 65 -36.11 5.32 -8.25
N LEU A 66 -36.00 6.07 -9.37
CA LEU A 66 -34.82 6.05 -10.22
C LEU A 66 -33.59 6.63 -9.48
N ILE A 67 -33.75 7.76 -8.81
CA ILE A 67 -32.66 8.40 -8.04
C ILE A 67 -32.24 7.50 -6.88
N ALA A 68 -33.20 6.95 -6.15
CA ALA A 68 -32.93 5.99 -5.09
C ALA A 68 -32.15 4.77 -5.60
N GLY A 69 -32.55 4.20 -6.74
CA GLY A 69 -31.85 3.06 -7.37
C GLY A 69 -30.41 3.39 -7.78
N LEU A 70 -30.18 4.56 -8.36
CA LEU A 70 -28.83 5.02 -8.73
C LEU A 70 -27.95 5.24 -7.50
N LEU A 71 -28.48 5.86 -6.44
CA LEU A 71 -27.74 6.06 -5.19
C LEU A 71 -27.42 4.73 -4.50
N VAL A 72 -28.34 3.77 -4.50
CA VAL A 72 -28.08 2.40 -4.00
C VAL A 72 -26.97 1.74 -4.82
N ALA A 73 -27.02 1.83 -6.15
CA ALA A 73 -25.98 1.26 -7.00
C ALA A 73 -24.59 1.84 -6.67
N VAL A 74 -24.49 3.16 -6.53
CA VAL A 74 -23.25 3.83 -6.11
C VAL A 74 -22.79 3.37 -4.73
N ALA A 75 -23.69 3.31 -3.74
CA ALA A 75 -23.34 2.86 -2.39
C ALA A 75 -22.84 1.40 -2.37
N VAL A 76 -23.47 0.51 -3.14
CA VAL A 76 -23.03 -0.88 -3.29
C VAL A 76 -21.65 -0.94 -3.93
N THR A 77 -21.39 -0.17 -4.98
CA THR A 77 -20.06 -0.12 -5.61
C THR A 77 -19.00 0.39 -4.63
N LEU A 78 -19.27 1.45 -3.88
CA LEU A 78 -18.36 1.98 -2.85
C LEU A 78 -18.12 0.96 -1.72
N GLY A 79 -19.12 0.16 -1.36
CA GLY A 79 -19.03 -0.89 -0.34
C GLY A 79 -18.39 -2.19 -0.84
N ALA A 80 -18.29 -2.40 -2.15
CA ALA A 80 -17.73 -3.63 -2.73
C ALA A 80 -16.26 -3.84 -2.34
N ASP A 81 -15.51 -2.76 -2.10
CA ASP A 81 -14.12 -2.79 -1.63
C ASP A 81 -13.98 -3.46 -0.25
N VAL A 82 -14.91 -3.17 0.68
CA VAL A 82 -14.95 -3.78 2.02
C VAL A 82 -15.29 -5.27 1.92
N ILE A 83 -16.25 -5.61 1.07
CA ILE A 83 -16.66 -7.00 0.85
C ILE A 83 -15.49 -7.78 0.21
N TRP A 84 -14.86 -7.21 -0.81
CA TRP A 84 -13.73 -7.84 -1.51
C TRP A 84 -12.54 -8.04 -0.58
N SER A 85 -12.10 -7.00 0.13
CA SER A 85 -10.99 -7.10 1.08
C SER A 85 -11.26 -8.12 2.18
N GLY A 86 -12.47 -8.12 2.76
CA GLY A 86 -12.87 -9.12 3.76
C GLY A 86 -12.86 -10.56 3.21
N LEU A 87 -13.31 -10.77 1.97
CA LEU A 87 -13.27 -12.07 1.33
C LEU A 87 -11.84 -12.54 1.06
N VAL A 88 -10.96 -11.65 0.58
CA VAL A 88 -9.54 -11.98 0.33
C VAL A 88 -8.82 -12.32 1.64
N SER A 89 -9.04 -11.57 2.72
CA SER A 89 -8.48 -11.89 4.04
C SER A 89 -8.96 -13.24 4.56
N ALA A 90 -10.26 -13.52 4.45
CA ALA A 90 -10.82 -14.81 4.85
C ALA A 90 -10.26 -15.98 4.01
N GLN A 91 -9.99 -15.76 2.72
CA GLN A 91 -9.33 -16.74 1.86
C GLN A 91 -7.86 -16.96 2.21
N ALA A 92 -7.12 -15.91 2.59
CA ALA A 92 -5.73 -16.03 3.03
C ALA A 92 -5.62 -16.84 4.33
N GLU A 93 -6.55 -16.64 5.26
CA GLU A 93 -6.63 -17.41 6.52
C GLU A 93 -7.05 -18.87 6.27
N ALA A 94 -8.04 -19.10 5.39
CA ALA A 94 -8.47 -20.45 5.02
C ALA A 94 -7.45 -21.19 4.14
N GLY A 95 -6.62 -20.43 3.42
CA GLY A 95 -5.61 -20.88 2.47
C GLY A 95 -4.23 -21.07 3.08
N THR A 96 -4.06 -21.05 4.41
CA THR A 96 -2.88 -21.63 5.05
C THR A 96 -2.86 -23.14 4.82
N GLN A 97 -2.63 -23.55 3.58
CA GLN A 97 -2.08 -24.87 3.31
C GLN A 97 -0.81 -24.96 4.15
N GLU A 98 -0.68 -26.03 4.94
CA GLU A 98 0.63 -26.44 5.42
C GLU A 98 1.56 -26.39 4.20
N THR A 99 2.53 -25.47 4.23
CA THR A 99 3.56 -25.39 3.21
C THR A 99 4.08 -26.81 3.03
N ALA A 100 3.82 -27.40 1.86
CA ALA A 100 4.29 -28.73 1.51
C ALA A 100 5.77 -28.81 1.91
N ALA A 101 6.19 -29.94 2.52
CA ALA A 101 7.47 -30.16 3.21
C ALA A 101 8.73 -29.80 2.39
N GLY A 102 8.92 -28.51 2.14
CA GLY A 102 9.96 -27.90 1.34
C GLY A 102 10.50 -26.68 2.06
N GLU A 103 11.64 -26.18 1.59
CA GLU A 103 12.27 -24.99 2.14
C GLU A 103 11.36 -23.78 1.93
N VAL A 104 11.28 -22.91 2.94
CA VAL A 104 10.46 -21.68 2.93
C VAL A 104 11.36 -20.54 3.37
N THR A 105 11.30 -19.42 2.65
CA THR A 105 11.90 -18.15 3.09
C THR A 105 10.83 -17.26 3.70
N ARG A 106 11.03 -16.85 4.95
CA ARG A 106 10.11 -15.97 5.69
C ARG A 106 10.56 -14.52 5.59
N VAL A 107 9.68 -13.68 5.06
CA VAL A 107 9.88 -12.22 5.01
C VAL A 107 8.90 -11.57 5.98
N MET A 108 9.43 -10.76 6.90
CA MET A 108 8.65 -9.90 7.78
C MET A 108 8.72 -8.46 7.28
N PHE A 109 7.57 -7.79 7.25
CA PHE A 109 7.47 -6.37 6.95
C PHE A 109 6.74 -5.67 8.09
N SER A 110 7.27 -4.53 8.53
CA SER A 110 6.60 -3.66 9.50
C SER A 110 6.81 -2.18 9.19
N ASN A 111 5.72 -1.43 9.14
CA ASN A 111 5.79 0.02 9.32
C ASN A 111 5.85 0.31 10.81
N VAL A 112 7.00 0.83 11.27
CA VAL A 112 7.34 0.99 12.69
C VAL A 112 6.59 2.13 13.36
N LEU A 113 5.99 3.04 12.56
CA LEU A 113 5.50 4.35 12.98
C LEU A 113 6.65 5.24 13.48
N ILE A 114 6.94 6.33 12.78
CA ILE A 114 8.10 7.20 13.07
C ILE A 114 8.15 7.73 14.51
N HIS A 115 6.99 7.91 15.15
CA HIS A 115 6.87 8.43 16.50
C HIS A 115 6.86 7.34 17.58
N ASN A 116 7.03 6.07 17.19
CA ASN A 116 7.17 4.99 18.14
C ASN A 116 8.40 5.25 19.03
N ARG A 117 8.25 5.04 20.33
CA ARG A 117 9.30 5.30 21.32
C ARG A 117 9.96 4.03 21.85
N SER A 118 9.45 2.87 21.45
CA SER A 118 9.93 1.57 21.88
C SER A 118 9.70 0.54 20.80
N LEU A 119 10.74 -0.21 20.48
CA LEU A 119 10.70 -1.35 19.54
C LEU A 119 10.57 -2.69 20.27
N ALA A 120 10.31 -2.69 21.58
CA ALA A 120 10.24 -3.91 22.38
C ALA A 120 9.26 -4.95 21.80
N ASP A 121 8.04 -4.53 21.46
CA ASP A 121 7.03 -5.44 20.89
C ASP A 121 7.44 -5.97 19.50
N LEU A 122 8.11 -5.13 18.70
CA LEU A 122 8.65 -5.54 17.40
C LEU A 122 9.78 -6.57 17.58
N ILE A 123 10.66 -6.36 18.56
CA ILE A 123 11.75 -7.27 18.88
C ILE A 123 11.19 -8.63 19.32
N VAL A 124 10.22 -8.63 20.24
CA VAL A 124 9.52 -9.85 20.67
C VAL A 124 8.90 -10.56 19.47
N TRP A 125 8.24 -9.81 18.57
CA TRP A 125 7.62 -10.41 17.39
C TRP A 125 8.63 -11.01 16.40
N ILE A 126 9.77 -10.34 16.18
CA ILE A 126 10.86 -10.87 15.36
C ILE A 126 11.42 -12.15 15.99
N ASP A 127 11.64 -12.16 17.31
CA ASP A 127 12.13 -13.33 18.03
C ASP A 127 11.13 -14.50 18.00
N GLU A 128 9.83 -14.23 18.12
CA GLU A 128 8.80 -15.27 18.04
C GLU A 128 8.64 -15.87 16.64
N LYS A 129 8.76 -15.05 15.60
CA LYS A 129 8.50 -15.48 14.21
C LYS A 129 9.74 -15.95 13.46
N GLN A 130 10.94 -15.59 13.94
CA GLN A 130 12.22 -15.97 13.37
C GLN A 130 12.26 -15.80 11.84
N PRO A 131 11.93 -14.60 11.29
CA PRO A 131 11.97 -14.38 9.85
C PRO A 131 13.41 -14.45 9.31
N ASP A 132 13.57 -14.84 8.05
CA ASP A 132 14.87 -14.82 7.36
C ASP A 132 15.26 -13.40 6.93
N VAL A 133 14.25 -12.58 6.61
CA VAL A 133 14.39 -11.21 6.13
C VAL A 133 13.41 -10.32 6.88
N VAL A 134 13.87 -9.18 7.40
CA VAL A 134 13.06 -8.15 8.06
C VAL A 134 13.18 -6.84 7.28
N VAL A 135 12.05 -6.30 6.86
CA VAL A 135 11.95 -4.99 6.19
C VAL A 135 11.18 -4.04 7.10
N LEU A 136 11.82 -2.94 7.48
CA LEU A 136 11.20 -1.94 8.35
C LEU A 136 11.12 -0.59 7.65
N THR A 137 9.95 0.06 7.72
CA THR A 137 9.73 1.45 7.24
C THR A 137 9.42 2.39 8.39
N GLU A 138 9.53 3.70 8.14
CA GLU A 138 9.45 4.74 9.16
C GLU A 138 10.54 4.60 10.25
N ILE A 139 11.68 4.03 9.88
CA ILE A 139 12.83 3.85 10.77
C ILE A 139 13.69 5.11 10.83
N THR A 140 13.96 5.56 12.05
CA THR A 140 14.83 6.68 12.35
C THR A 140 16.21 6.19 12.80
N PRO A 141 17.24 7.05 12.83
CA PRO A 141 18.54 6.67 13.39
C PRO A 141 18.45 6.19 14.85
N THR A 142 17.53 6.76 15.66
CA THR A 142 17.31 6.31 17.04
C THR A 142 16.72 4.91 17.10
N HIS A 143 15.79 4.59 16.20
CA HIS A 143 15.24 3.23 16.10
C HIS A 143 16.30 2.19 15.73
N VAL A 144 17.24 2.53 14.82
CA VAL A 144 18.35 1.62 14.47
C VAL A 144 19.20 1.31 15.69
N LEU A 145 19.56 2.33 16.48
CA LEU A 145 20.36 2.13 17.70
C LEU A 145 19.64 1.21 18.70
N GLU A 146 18.33 1.37 18.85
CA GLU A 146 17.52 0.56 19.77
C GLU A 146 17.44 -0.92 19.36
N ILE A 147 17.30 -1.22 18.07
CA ILE A 147 17.12 -2.60 17.57
C ILE A 147 18.45 -3.31 17.29
N THR A 148 19.58 -2.61 17.31
CA THR A 148 20.89 -3.12 16.85
C THR A 148 21.26 -4.45 17.53
N GLU A 149 21.10 -4.55 18.85
CA GLU A 149 21.44 -5.78 19.59
C GLU A 149 20.52 -6.95 19.23
N ALA A 150 19.23 -6.69 19.06
CA ALA A 150 18.25 -7.70 18.66
C ALA A 150 18.49 -8.22 17.23
N MET A 151 19.18 -7.44 16.38
CA MET A 151 19.49 -7.82 15.00
C MET A 151 20.85 -8.54 14.86
N ALA A 152 21.46 -8.99 15.96
CA ALA A 152 22.76 -9.69 15.93
C ALA A 152 22.76 -10.93 15.03
N ASP A 153 21.65 -11.66 14.95
CA ASP A 153 21.48 -12.84 14.09
C ASP A 153 21.20 -12.51 12.62
N TYR A 154 21.12 -11.23 12.26
CA TYR A 154 20.89 -10.74 10.90
C TYR A 154 22.14 -10.00 10.38
N PRO A 155 23.20 -10.73 10.00
CA PRO A 155 24.50 -10.14 9.67
C PRO A 155 24.50 -9.35 8.34
N TYR A 156 23.52 -9.60 7.46
CA TYR A 156 23.41 -8.89 6.19
C TYR A 156 22.39 -7.76 6.32
N GLN A 157 22.83 -6.52 6.11
CA GLN A 157 22.02 -5.34 6.43
C GLN A 157 22.15 -4.27 5.35
N VAL A 158 21.03 -3.61 5.06
CA VAL A 158 20.99 -2.38 4.25
C VAL A 158 20.25 -1.33 5.08
N LEU A 159 20.98 -0.34 5.58
CA LEU A 159 20.46 0.62 6.54
C LEU A 159 20.35 2.02 5.92
N GLU A 160 19.12 2.46 5.66
CA GLU A 160 18.81 3.81 5.15
C GLU A 160 17.81 4.55 6.07
N PRO A 161 18.13 4.74 7.36
CA PRO A 161 17.26 5.47 8.28
C PRO A 161 17.12 6.94 7.87
N ARG A 162 15.97 7.54 8.17
CA ARG A 162 15.71 8.97 7.93
C ARG A 162 15.07 9.62 9.17
N PRO A 163 15.28 10.92 9.41
CA PRO A 163 14.63 11.62 10.53
C PRO A 163 13.12 11.88 10.28
N HIS A 164 12.61 11.50 9.10
CA HIS A 164 11.21 11.58 8.68
C HIS A 164 10.68 10.20 8.28
N ALA A 165 9.39 10.12 7.91
CA ALA A 165 8.68 8.86 7.71
C ALA A 165 9.25 7.97 6.59
N PHE A 166 10.22 8.44 5.80
CA PHE A 166 10.72 7.69 4.65
C PHE A 166 12.02 6.93 4.93
N GLY A 167 12.39 6.73 6.19
CA GLY A 167 13.50 5.85 6.54
C GLY A 167 13.14 4.39 6.37
N MET A 168 14.11 3.60 5.90
CA MET A 168 13.91 2.20 5.57
C MET A 168 15.16 1.38 5.85
N VAL A 169 14.97 0.17 6.33
CA VAL A 169 16.07 -0.77 6.57
C VAL A 169 15.66 -2.18 6.17
N ILE A 170 16.64 -2.97 5.73
CA ILE A 170 16.52 -4.42 5.54
C ILE A 170 17.58 -5.11 6.40
N TYR A 171 17.14 -6.09 7.17
CA TYR A 171 17.98 -7.05 7.89
C TYR A 171 17.75 -8.44 7.31
N SER A 172 18.80 -9.24 7.12
CA SER A 172 18.72 -10.57 6.54
C SER A 172 19.69 -11.54 7.22
N ARG A 173 19.22 -12.76 7.46
CA ARG A 173 20.04 -13.92 7.84
C ARG A 173 20.77 -14.51 6.64
N LEU A 174 20.21 -14.30 5.45
CA LEU A 174 20.68 -14.82 4.18
C LEU A 174 21.53 -13.78 3.45
N PRO A 175 22.54 -14.18 2.65
CA PRO A 175 23.39 -13.27 1.90
C PRO A 175 22.61 -12.33 1.00
N ILE A 176 23.02 -11.06 0.96
CA ILE A 176 22.52 -10.06 0.01
C ILE A 176 23.56 -9.95 -1.12
N ALA A 177 23.23 -10.51 -2.29
CA ALA A 177 24.11 -10.53 -3.47
C ALA A 177 24.30 -9.15 -4.09
N GLY A 178 23.29 -8.29 -3.97
CA GLY A 178 23.27 -6.93 -4.46
C GLY A 178 22.18 -6.12 -3.77
N HIS A 179 22.42 -4.82 -3.60
CA HIS A 179 21.44 -3.91 -3.01
C HIS A 179 21.32 -2.61 -3.83
N PRO A 180 20.83 -2.67 -5.08
CA PRO A 180 20.56 -1.45 -5.81
C PRO A 180 19.55 -0.62 -5.00
N PHE A 181 20.01 0.52 -4.49
CA PHE A 181 19.15 1.51 -3.86
C PHE A 181 19.02 2.69 -4.82
N ALA A 182 17.83 3.26 -4.89
CA ALA A 182 17.69 4.62 -5.39
C ALA A 182 16.92 5.42 -4.37
N THR A 183 17.52 6.55 -4.00
CA THR A 183 16.77 7.60 -3.34
C THR A 183 16.14 8.44 -4.43
N LEU A 184 14.83 8.70 -4.32
CA LEU A 184 14.25 9.83 -5.02
C LEU A 184 14.82 11.09 -4.38
N THR A 185 15.94 11.60 -4.91
CA THR A 185 16.58 12.84 -4.44
C THR A 185 16.99 13.64 -5.66
N ARG A 186 16.76 14.95 -5.74
CA ARG A 186 16.67 16.01 -4.72
C ARG A 186 15.33 16.76 -4.87
N ASP A 187 14.94 17.59 -3.90
CA ASP A 187 13.92 18.66 -4.03
C ASP A 187 12.50 18.44 -3.44
N SER A 188 12.18 17.30 -2.81
CA SER A 188 10.88 17.13 -2.12
C SER A 188 10.94 17.36 -0.60
N LEU A 189 12.06 17.09 0.07
CA LEU A 189 12.29 17.26 1.52
C LEU A 189 13.75 17.67 1.81
N SER A 190 13.98 18.38 2.94
CA SER A 190 15.28 18.96 3.32
C SER A 190 16.38 17.94 3.63
N ASP A 191 16.01 16.74 4.09
CA ASP A 191 16.93 15.74 4.65
C ASP A 191 16.95 14.42 3.85
N GLY A 192 16.57 14.50 2.57
CA GLY A 192 16.41 13.37 1.65
C GLY A 192 14.95 13.08 1.33
N GLY A 193 14.65 12.73 0.08
CA GLY A 193 13.31 12.30 -0.32
C GLY A 193 13.06 10.82 0.03
N PRO A 194 11.91 10.26 -0.38
CA PRO A 194 11.64 8.85 -0.16
C PRO A 194 12.68 7.93 -0.78
N VAL A 195 12.96 6.82 -0.09
CA VAL A 195 13.83 5.76 -0.60
C VAL A 195 13.00 4.61 -1.15
N THR A 196 13.48 4.04 -2.25
CA THR A 196 13.11 2.70 -2.70
C THR A 196 14.36 1.84 -2.57
N LEU A 197 14.27 0.81 -1.74
CA LEU A 197 15.40 -0.06 -1.43
C LEU A 197 15.10 -1.44 -2.00
N VAL A 198 15.95 -1.92 -2.90
CA VAL A 198 15.86 -3.26 -3.47
C VAL A 198 17.06 -4.08 -2.99
N ALA A 199 16.81 -5.28 -2.50
CA ALA A 199 17.82 -6.24 -2.07
C ALA A 199 17.61 -7.57 -2.79
N ASP A 200 18.68 -8.10 -3.37
CA ASP A 200 18.74 -9.40 -4.00
C ASP A 200 19.26 -10.42 -2.97
N ILE A 201 18.37 -11.26 -2.46
CA ILE A 201 18.61 -12.16 -1.32
C ILE A 201 18.80 -13.58 -1.83
N GLU A 202 19.94 -14.19 -1.52
CA GLU A 202 20.24 -15.57 -1.89
C GLU A 202 19.52 -16.53 -0.96
N THR A 203 18.49 -17.23 -1.45
CA THR A 203 17.74 -18.22 -0.67
C THR A 203 18.05 -19.64 -1.13
N PRO A 204 17.75 -20.67 -0.31
CA PRO A 204 17.84 -22.07 -0.74
C PRO A 204 16.97 -22.39 -1.97
N LEU A 205 15.89 -21.63 -2.19
CA LEU A 205 14.98 -21.76 -3.33
C LEU A 205 15.45 -21.00 -4.58
N GLY A 206 16.56 -20.26 -4.50
CA GLY A 206 17.04 -19.34 -5.52
C GLY A 206 17.04 -17.88 -5.08
N LEU A 207 17.25 -16.97 -6.02
CA LEU A 207 17.32 -15.55 -5.71
C LEU A 207 15.91 -14.96 -5.42
N LEU A 208 15.76 -14.31 -4.27
CA LEU A 208 14.57 -13.57 -3.89
C LEU A 208 14.87 -12.07 -3.92
N GLN A 209 14.21 -11.33 -4.80
CA GLN A 209 14.29 -9.88 -4.81
C GLN A 209 13.25 -9.27 -3.87
N VAL A 210 13.70 -8.48 -2.91
CA VAL A 210 12.86 -7.78 -1.94
C VAL A 210 12.96 -6.28 -2.17
N ALA A 211 11.85 -5.65 -2.52
CA ALA A 211 11.76 -4.19 -2.65
C ALA A 211 10.91 -3.59 -1.53
N GLY A 212 11.52 -2.73 -0.72
CA GLY A 212 10.83 -1.89 0.24
C GLY A 212 10.50 -0.52 -0.35
N MET A 213 9.27 -0.05 -0.13
CA MET A 213 8.84 1.30 -0.49
C MET A 213 7.91 1.88 0.58
N HIS A 214 8.09 3.16 0.91
CA HIS A 214 7.10 3.92 1.67
C HIS A 214 6.60 5.11 0.85
N ARG A 215 5.31 5.08 0.49
CA ARG A 215 4.68 5.99 -0.47
C ARG A 215 4.21 7.29 0.18
N PHE A 216 4.29 8.41 -0.54
CA PHE A 216 3.62 9.64 -0.12
C PHE A 216 2.10 9.44 0.08
N PRO A 217 1.50 9.96 1.17
CA PRO A 217 0.06 9.89 1.35
C PRO A 217 -0.68 10.83 0.38
N PRO A 218 -1.96 10.55 0.02
CA PRO A 218 -2.78 11.45 -0.80
C PRO A 218 -3.29 12.70 -0.05
N ALA A 219 -2.66 13.09 1.06
CA ALA A 219 -3.13 14.17 1.93
C ALA A 219 -3.19 15.53 1.22
N ALA A 220 -2.31 15.76 0.25
CA ALA A 220 -2.30 16.94 -0.61
C ALA A 220 -2.09 16.54 -2.08
N LYS A 221 -2.61 17.35 -3.00
CA LYS A 221 -2.45 17.10 -4.45
C LYS A 221 -0.97 16.96 -4.84
N ARG A 222 -0.09 17.79 -4.29
CA ARG A 222 1.36 17.71 -4.57
C ARG A 222 1.96 16.38 -4.10
N SER A 223 1.60 15.89 -2.91
CA SER A 223 2.06 14.59 -2.41
C SER A 223 1.53 13.43 -3.25
N TRP A 224 0.31 13.56 -3.78
CA TRP A 224 -0.27 12.62 -4.73
C TRP A 224 0.50 12.57 -6.07
N GLU A 225 0.84 13.73 -6.64
CA GLU A 225 1.68 13.83 -7.85
C GLU A 225 3.08 13.22 -7.61
N LEU A 226 3.72 13.56 -6.49
CA LEU A 226 5.03 13.01 -6.11
C LEU A 226 5.01 11.49 -5.90
N ARG A 227 3.87 10.93 -5.48
CA ARG A 227 3.73 9.47 -5.35
C ARG A 227 3.74 8.77 -6.70
N ALA A 228 3.12 9.36 -7.72
CA ALA A 228 3.13 8.80 -9.06
C ALA A 228 4.57 8.74 -9.59
N GLU A 229 5.32 9.85 -9.47
CA GLU A 229 6.75 9.90 -9.80
C GLU A 229 7.55 8.83 -9.02
N GLN A 230 7.22 8.62 -7.74
CA GLN A 230 7.86 7.60 -6.91
C GLN A 230 7.60 6.17 -7.39
N LEU A 231 6.37 5.87 -7.80
CA LEU A 231 5.99 4.55 -8.31
C LEU A 231 6.69 4.25 -9.64
N ASP A 232 6.73 5.22 -10.56
CA ASP A 232 7.41 5.07 -11.85
C ASP A 232 8.91 4.79 -11.65
N ALA A 233 9.57 5.55 -10.77
CA ALA A 233 10.97 5.33 -10.45
C ALA A 233 11.22 3.94 -9.84
N ALA A 234 10.30 3.45 -9.00
CA ALA A 234 10.43 2.13 -8.41
C ALA A 234 10.30 1.00 -9.45
N VAL A 235 9.39 1.14 -10.41
CA VAL A 235 9.27 0.21 -11.55
C VAL A 235 10.56 0.19 -12.35
N ASP A 236 11.16 1.36 -12.60
CA ASP A 236 12.44 1.46 -13.31
C ASP A 236 13.61 0.81 -12.56
N ILE A 237 13.66 0.94 -11.24
CA ILE A 237 14.69 0.31 -10.40
C ILE A 237 14.52 -1.21 -10.45
N TRP A 238 13.29 -1.68 -10.27
CA TRP A 238 12.95 -3.10 -10.34
C TRP A 238 13.28 -3.71 -11.71
N ALA A 239 12.96 -3.01 -12.80
CA ALA A 239 13.30 -3.46 -14.15
C ALA A 239 14.82 -3.57 -14.36
N ARG A 240 15.59 -2.60 -13.83
CA ARG A 240 17.05 -2.59 -13.91
C ARG A 240 17.70 -3.66 -13.06
N SER A 241 17.14 -3.97 -11.88
CA SER A 241 17.64 -5.05 -11.03
C SER A 241 17.33 -6.43 -11.59
N MET A 242 16.42 -6.59 -12.56
CA MET A 242 16.27 -7.85 -13.31
C MET A 242 17.23 -8.01 -14.50
N ALA A 243 17.78 -6.91 -15.02
CA ALA A 243 18.56 -6.91 -16.25
C ALA A 243 19.84 -7.79 -16.22
N PRO A 244 20.62 -7.85 -15.12
CA PRO A 244 21.82 -8.69 -15.05
C PRO A 244 21.57 -10.20 -15.20
N TRP A 245 20.34 -10.67 -14.95
CA TRP A 245 19.98 -12.10 -15.00
C TRP A 245 19.36 -12.53 -16.34
N SER A 246 18.83 -11.59 -17.12
CA SER A 246 18.25 -11.88 -18.43
C SER A 246 19.29 -12.29 -19.48
N SER A 247 20.56 -11.89 -19.31
CA SER A 247 21.66 -12.18 -20.22
C SER A 247 22.40 -13.49 -19.90
N SER A 248 22.18 -14.08 -18.72
CA SER A 248 22.78 -15.38 -18.33
C SER A 248 21.93 -16.60 -18.68
N ALA A 249 20.66 -16.43 -19.07
CA ALA A 249 19.73 -17.52 -19.32
C ALA A 249 19.82 -18.16 -20.73
N THR A 250 20.69 -17.67 -21.62
CA THR A 250 20.78 -18.12 -23.03
C THR A 250 22.07 -18.84 -23.41
N SER A 251 22.88 -19.29 -22.45
CA SER A 251 24.05 -20.15 -22.73
C SER A 251 23.78 -21.62 -22.36
N THR A 252 22.84 -22.26 -23.03
CA THR A 252 22.89 -23.73 -23.18
C THR A 252 23.31 -24.05 -24.62
N SER A 253 24.61 -24.14 -24.82
CA SER A 253 25.20 -24.70 -26.04
C SER A 253 24.75 -26.15 -26.18
N LYS A 254 24.04 -26.47 -27.26
CA LYS A 254 23.80 -27.84 -27.71
C LYS A 254 25.15 -28.57 -27.88
N PRO A 255 25.30 -29.82 -27.42
CA PRO A 255 26.43 -30.64 -27.84
C PRO A 255 26.21 -31.05 -29.30
N HIS A 256 27.19 -30.75 -30.15
CA HIS A 256 27.34 -31.39 -31.45
C HIS A 256 27.84 -32.82 -31.23
N GLY A 257 27.05 -33.79 -31.67
CA GLY A 257 27.38 -35.20 -31.83
C GLY A 257 26.46 -35.77 -32.89
#